data_AF-A0A833Y156-F1
#
_entry.id   AF-A0A833Y156-F1
#
_cell.length_a   1.000
_cell.length_b   1.000
_cell.length_c   1.000
_cell.angle_alpha   90.00
_cell.angle_beta   90.00
_cell.angle_gamma   90.00
#
_symmetry.space_group_name_H-M   'P 1'
#
loop_
_entity.id
_entity.type
_entity.pdbx_description
1 polymer ?
#
loop_
_entity_poly.entity_id
_entity_poly.type
_entity_poly.pdbx_seq_one_letter_code
_entity_poly.pdbx_strand_id
1 'polypeptide(L)'
;PETRQKTNQNQRTNKQTKEESKRILPSSSSDTVTSSVAQAQCPNSSKAPNTLHRNSRSLGVSFNLYSIQMGRSTVFSPSIPLRFSQIPRSVPSPIHENPRLSLRFSKKFQHGFGGIRFLKVKPIRELCTKAVLSEIPNHKQYPKIGAKSTGHIPPSQLIQVVESAAKTGAEVVMDAVNKPRNITYKGLTDLVTETDKMSEAAILEVVKKNFGDHLILGEEGGVIGDTSSDYLWCIDPLDGTTNFAHGYPSFAVSIGVLFRGKPATAAVVEFVGGPMCWNTRIFSATAGGGAFCNGQKIHVSQTNQVEQSLLVTGFGYEHDDPWATNMDLFKEFTDVSRGVRRLGAAAVDMCHVALGIAEAYWEYRLKPWDMAAGALIVEEAGGTVTRMDGGKFSVFDRSILVSNGALHEKLLERIGPATEKLKRKEIDFSLWYKPENYHADL
;
A
#
# COMPACT_ATOMS: atom_id res chain seq x y z
N PRO A 1 -45.04 -43.38 2.40
CA PRO A 1 -46.05 -42.57 3.12
C PRO A 1 -46.07 -41.14 2.54
N GLU A 2 -46.75 -40.87 1.42
CA GLU A 2 -48.17 -41.16 1.12
C GLU A 2 -49.15 -40.59 2.17
N THR A 3 -50.21 -39.86 1.80
CA THR A 3 -50.66 -39.39 0.46
C THR A 3 -51.58 -38.16 0.57
N ARG A 4 -51.96 -37.60 -0.59
CA ARG A 4 -53.13 -36.72 -0.89
C ARG A 4 -52.92 -35.20 -0.77
N GLN A 5 -53.52 -34.36 -1.63
CA GLN A 5 -54.16 -34.56 -2.96
C GLN A 5 -54.12 -33.22 -3.73
N LYS A 6 -53.53 -33.16 -4.94
CA LYS A 6 -54.16 -33.21 -6.28
C LYS A 6 -54.84 -31.90 -6.81
N THR A 7 -54.25 -31.39 -7.90
CA THR A 7 -54.91 -30.93 -9.17
C THR A 7 -55.80 -29.66 -9.16
N ASN A 8 -55.95 -28.88 -10.25
CA ASN A 8 -55.42 -28.99 -11.62
C ASN A 8 -55.34 -27.66 -12.41
N GLN A 9 -54.54 -27.66 -13.49
CA GLN A 9 -54.75 -27.15 -14.88
C GLN A 9 -55.88 -26.14 -15.24
N ASN A 10 -55.84 -25.36 -16.33
CA ASN A 10 -54.83 -24.86 -17.31
C ASN A 10 -55.58 -24.00 -18.40
N GLN A 11 -54.87 -23.34 -19.34
CA GLN A 11 -55.38 -22.72 -20.61
C GLN A 11 -56.20 -21.41 -20.44
N ARG A 12 -55.92 -20.26 -21.10
CA ARG A 12 -55.68 -19.85 -22.51
C ARG A 12 -56.96 -19.48 -23.30
N THR A 13 -57.11 -18.19 -23.65
CA THR A 13 -57.65 -17.72 -24.96
C THR A 13 -57.26 -16.26 -25.28
N ASN A 14 -57.19 -15.90 -26.56
CA ASN A 14 -56.84 -14.55 -27.08
C ASN A 14 -58.07 -13.81 -27.64
N LYS A 15 -58.07 -12.46 -27.58
CA LYS A 15 -58.31 -11.47 -28.69
C LYS A 15 -58.57 -10.05 -28.13
N GLN A 16 -58.01 -8.95 -28.68
CA GLN A 16 -58.52 -8.12 -29.82
C GLN A 16 -60.00 -7.70 -29.65
N THR A 17 -60.46 -6.44 -29.79
CA THR A 17 -59.89 -5.11 -30.17
C THR A 17 -60.95 -4.01 -29.77
N LYS A 18 -60.95 -2.68 -30.04
CA LYS A 18 -60.21 -1.70 -30.90
C LYS A 18 -60.56 -0.26 -30.41
N GLU A 19 -59.63 0.72 -30.54
CA GLU A 19 -59.89 2.16 -30.91
C GLU A 19 -60.78 3.09 -30.01
N GLU A 20 -60.77 4.44 -30.07
CA GLU A 20 -60.01 5.41 -30.90
C GLU A 20 -59.78 6.83 -30.26
N SER A 21 -58.75 7.52 -30.77
CA SER A 21 -58.60 8.97 -31.09
C SER A 21 -59.09 10.14 -30.21
N LYS A 22 -58.16 11.09 -29.99
CA LYS A 22 -58.22 12.43 -30.63
C LYS A 22 -56.83 13.10 -30.77
N ARG A 23 -56.63 13.84 -31.88
CA ARG A 23 -55.44 14.68 -32.20
C ARG A 23 -55.85 16.15 -32.30
N ILE A 24 -54.92 17.11 -32.12
CA ILE A 24 -54.84 18.39 -32.89
C ILE A 24 -53.37 18.75 -33.16
N LEU A 25 -53.11 19.33 -34.34
CA LEU A 25 -51.91 19.99 -34.90
C LEU A 25 -52.43 20.96 -36.01
N PRO A 26 -51.62 21.79 -36.69
CA PRO A 26 -50.52 22.67 -36.27
C PRO A 26 -50.68 24.11 -36.87
N SER A 27 -49.74 25.03 -36.62
CA SER A 27 -49.47 26.18 -37.52
C SER A 27 -48.08 26.79 -37.32
N SER A 28 -47.56 27.52 -38.32
CA SER A 28 -46.17 28.00 -38.43
C SER A 28 -46.08 29.48 -38.79
N SER A 29 -44.98 30.15 -38.41
CA SER A 29 -44.39 31.24 -39.21
C SER A 29 -42.91 31.47 -38.87
N SER A 30 -42.19 32.12 -39.79
CA SER A 30 -40.79 32.53 -39.67
C SER A 30 -40.60 33.78 -38.81
N ASP A 31 -39.34 34.09 -38.45
CA ASP A 31 -38.69 35.28 -39.03
C ASP A 31 -37.17 35.29 -38.90
N THR A 32 -36.52 36.22 -39.61
CA THR A 32 -35.06 36.34 -39.79
C THR A 32 -34.66 37.80 -39.57
N VAL A 33 -33.51 38.12 -38.95
CA VAL A 33 -32.69 39.31 -39.28
C VAL A 33 -31.32 39.33 -38.58
N THR A 34 -30.38 39.94 -39.29
CA THR A 34 -28.92 39.98 -39.21
C THR A 34 -28.23 40.92 -38.19
N SER A 35 -27.00 40.53 -37.78
CA SER A 35 -25.74 41.34 -37.76
C SER A 35 -25.33 42.28 -36.59
N SER A 36 -24.06 42.74 -36.68
CA SER A 36 -23.24 43.59 -35.78
C SER A 36 -22.75 42.93 -34.48
N VAL A 37 -21.49 43.02 -34.02
CA VAL A 37 -20.23 43.73 -34.42
C VAL A 37 -20.09 45.22 -34.03
N ALA A 38 -19.65 45.44 -32.78
CA ALA A 38 -18.84 46.55 -32.23
C ALA A 38 -18.46 46.11 -30.79
N GLN A 39 -17.26 46.20 -30.20
CA GLN A 39 -16.08 47.08 -30.28
C GLN A 39 -16.28 48.54 -29.83
N ALA A 40 -15.24 49.04 -29.12
CA ALA A 40 -14.92 50.43 -28.77
C ALA A 40 -15.35 51.01 -27.39
N GLN A 41 -14.33 51.19 -26.54
CA GLN A 41 -13.93 52.44 -25.86
C GLN A 41 -14.68 52.98 -24.62
N CYS A 42 -13.86 53.36 -23.63
CA CYS A 42 -14.22 54.24 -22.51
C CYS A 42 -14.28 55.71 -22.94
N PRO A 43 -14.75 56.60 -22.05
CA PRO A 43 -13.99 57.83 -21.78
C PRO A 43 -13.70 58.07 -20.29
N ASN A 44 -12.76 58.99 -20.02
CA ASN A 44 -12.27 59.35 -18.69
C ASN A 44 -13.06 60.49 -18.03
N SER A 45 -13.08 60.55 -16.69
CA SER A 45 -12.82 61.76 -15.89
C SER A 45 -12.83 61.42 -14.37
N SER A 46 -11.68 61.26 -13.71
CA SER A 46 -10.72 62.29 -13.23
C SER A 46 -11.14 63.03 -11.94
N LYS A 47 -10.49 62.68 -10.81
CA LYS A 47 -10.05 63.64 -9.78
C LYS A 47 -9.03 63.01 -8.80
N ALA A 48 -7.78 63.43 -8.94
CA ALA A 48 -6.72 63.38 -7.91
C ALA A 48 -6.63 64.79 -7.25
N PRO A 49 -5.70 65.15 -6.34
CA PRO A 49 -4.45 64.50 -5.92
C PRO A 49 -4.36 64.27 -4.38
N ASN A 50 -3.32 63.66 -3.79
CA ASN A 50 -1.98 64.27 -3.59
C ASN A 50 -0.87 63.25 -3.21
N THR A 51 0.31 63.40 -3.86
CA THR A 51 1.71 63.33 -3.35
C THR A 51 2.13 62.26 -2.32
N LEU A 52 3.31 61.60 -2.40
CA LEU A 52 4.60 61.97 -3.02
C LEU A 52 5.31 60.81 -3.78
N HIS A 53 6.31 61.22 -4.58
CA HIS A 53 7.52 60.54 -5.12
C HIS A 53 7.85 59.09 -4.64
N ARG A 54 8.18 58.15 -5.54
CA ARG A 54 9.48 57.98 -6.30
C ARG A 54 10.70 57.83 -5.37
N ASN A 55 11.66 56.92 -5.58
CA ASN A 55 12.05 56.28 -6.85
C ASN A 55 12.69 54.87 -6.70
N SER A 56 12.51 54.09 -7.77
CA SER A 56 13.20 52.85 -8.19
C SER A 56 14.72 52.73 -7.92
N ARG A 57 15.23 51.50 -7.70
CA ARG A 57 15.87 50.66 -8.75
C ARG A 57 16.27 49.25 -8.28
N SER A 58 16.58 48.39 -9.24
CA SER A 58 16.95 46.97 -9.09
C SER A 58 18.44 46.74 -8.79
N LEU A 59 18.71 45.77 -7.92
CA LEU A 59 19.96 45.00 -7.81
C LEU A 59 19.55 43.51 -7.71
N GLY A 60 20.34 42.53 -8.14
CA GLY A 60 21.73 42.57 -8.59
C GLY A 60 22.54 41.55 -7.79
N VAL A 61 22.41 40.27 -8.14
CA VAL A 61 23.01 39.16 -7.37
C VAL A 61 24.52 39.05 -7.66
N SER A 62 25.33 39.20 -6.61
CA SER A 62 26.76 38.88 -6.61
C SER A 62 27.10 38.03 -5.41
N PHE A 63 27.71 36.87 -5.63
CA PHE A 63 28.35 36.08 -4.57
C PHE A 63 29.58 36.82 -4.02
N ASN A 64 29.85 36.65 -2.73
CA ASN A 64 31.20 36.89 -2.19
C ASN A 64 31.49 35.95 -1.02
N LEU A 65 32.69 35.38 -0.99
CA LEU A 65 33.18 34.59 0.14
C LEU A 65 33.64 35.52 1.25
N TYR A 66 33.36 35.17 2.51
CA TYR A 66 34.16 35.62 3.64
C TYR A 66 34.45 34.46 4.60
N SER A 67 35.71 34.38 5.05
CA SER A 67 36.20 33.38 6.00
C SER A 67 36.68 34.11 7.25
N ILE A 68 36.13 33.78 8.42
CA ILE A 68 36.56 34.34 9.71
C ILE A 68 36.67 33.21 10.75
N GLN A 69 37.88 32.65 10.83
CA GLN A 69 38.75 32.60 12.02
C GLN A 69 38.15 32.29 13.41
N MET A 70 38.82 31.37 14.14
CA MET A 70 38.47 30.95 15.51
C MET A 70 38.75 32.02 16.59
N GLY A 71 37.88 32.07 17.61
CA GLY A 71 38.14 32.67 18.92
C GLY A 71 38.26 31.61 20.03
N ARG A 72 38.94 31.92 21.14
CA ARG A 72 39.24 30.99 22.25
C ARG A 72 38.33 31.17 23.48
N SER A 73 38.27 30.12 24.28
CA SER A 73 37.41 29.91 25.46
C SER A 73 37.61 30.87 26.63
N THR A 74 36.55 31.01 27.43
CA THR A 74 36.62 31.02 28.91
C THR A 74 35.73 29.90 29.47
N VAL A 75 35.78 29.65 30.78
CA VAL A 75 35.40 28.37 31.41
C VAL A 75 34.50 28.57 32.62
N PHE A 76 33.47 27.72 32.81
CA PHE A 76 33.12 27.13 34.12
C PHE A 76 32.20 25.90 33.96
N SER A 77 32.12 25.06 34.99
CA SER A 77 31.33 23.82 35.09
C SER A 77 30.79 23.70 36.54
N PRO A 78 29.79 22.85 36.88
CA PRO A 78 30.00 21.39 36.89
C PRO A 78 28.83 20.50 36.39
N SER A 79 29.24 19.32 35.95
CA SER A 79 28.46 18.13 35.56
C SER A 79 27.42 17.59 36.56
N ILE A 80 26.35 16.98 36.03
CA ILE A 80 25.65 15.83 36.65
C ILE A 80 25.61 14.68 35.63
N PRO A 81 26.31 13.56 35.86
CA PRO A 81 26.19 12.34 35.06
C PRO A 81 25.40 11.25 35.81
N LEU A 82 24.23 10.87 35.30
CA LEU A 82 23.49 9.71 35.81
C LEU A 82 24.23 8.42 35.41
N ARG A 83 24.72 7.66 36.40
CA ARG A 83 25.25 6.31 36.19
C ARG A 83 24.10 5.33 36.01
N PHE A 84 24.10 4.59 34.91
CA PHE A 84 23.59 3.22 34.92
C PHE A 84 24.74 2.27 35.30
N SER A 85 24.46 1.36 36.23
CA SER A 85 25.37 0.29 36.61
C SER A 85 24.79 -1.05 36.19
N GLN A 86 25.63 -1.92 35.63
CA GLN A 86 25.95 -3.22 36.23
C GLN A 86 27.09 -3.91 35.48
N ILE A 87 27.82 -4.76 36.21
CA ILE A 87 28.93 -5.60 35.74
C ILE A 87 28.77 -6.96 36.45
N PRO A 88 28.77 -8.08 35.72
CA PRO A 88 29.25 -9.36 36.25
C PRO A 88 30.74 -9.56 35.95
N ARG A 89 31.46 -10.24 36.85
CA ARG A 89 32.92 -10.47 36.78
C ARG A 89 33.28 -11.82 36.12
N SER A 90 34.43 -11.81 35.43
CA SER A 90 35.45 -12.87 35.22
C SER A 90 35.40 -14.14 36.09
N VAL A 91 35.99 -15.31 35.78
CA VAL A 91 37.26 -15.73 35.08
C VAL A 91 37.11 -17.24 34.69
N PRO A 92 38.13 -18.05 34.25
CA PRO A 92 39.35 -17.83 33.44
C PRO A 92 39.46 -18.79 32.21
N SER A 93 40.54 -18.67 31.42
CA SER A 93 40.96 -19.66 30.40
C SER A 93 42.13 -20.53 30.91
N PRO A 94 42.27 -21.80 30.46
CA PRO A 94 43.52 -22.55 30.57
C PRO A 94 44.49 -22.25 29.41
N ILE A 95 45.79 -22.47 29.64
CA ILE A 95 46.88 -22.30 28.65
C ILE A 95 47.32 -23.67 28.13
N HIS A 96 47.63 -23.77 26.84
CA HIS A 96 48.58 -24.76 26.32
C HIS A 96 49.34 -24.19 25.12
N GLU A 97 50.59 -24.65 24.91
CA GLU A 97 51.54 -23.99 24.00
C GLU A 97 51.72 -24.67 22.62
N ASN A 98 52.10 -23.82 21.64
CA ASN A 98 53.09 -24.09 20.58
C ASN A 98 52.77 -25.16 19.49
N PRO A 99 53.47 -25.15 18.32
CA PRO A 99 54.37 -24.12 17.77
C PRO A 99 54.05 -23.66 16.32
N ARG A 100 54.47 -22.42 16.02
CA ARG A 100 55.04 -21.90 14.76
C ARG A 100 54.75 -22.63 13.42
N LEU A 101 54.12 -21.91 12.48
CA LEU A 101 54.45 -21.99 11.05
C LEU A 101 54.59 -20.57 10.48
N SER A 102 55.68 -20.30 9.75
CA SER A 102 56.03 -18.95 9.30
C SER A 102 56.06 -18.84 7.77
N LEU A 103 55.20 -17.99 7.21
CA LEU A 103 55.24 -17.60 5.79
C LEU A 103 55.48 -16.10 5.64
N ARG A 104 56.72 -15.73 5.28
CA ARG A 104 57.06 -14.36 4.87
C ARG A 104 56.63 -14.15 3.42
N PHE A 105 55.71 -13.22 3.16
CA PHE A 105 55.55 -12.62 1.83
C PHE A 105 56.11 -11.20 1.82
N SER A 106 57.26 -11.01 1.17
CA SER A 106 57.90 -9.71 1.02
C SER A 106 57.29 -8.93 -0.14
N LYS A 107 56.75 -7.74 0.13
CA LYS A 107 56.42 -6.77 -0.93
C LYS A 107 57.69 -6.31 -1.66
N LYS A 108 57.69 -6.40 -2.99
CA LYS A 108 58.43 -5.48 -3.87
C LYS A 108 57.53 -5.08 -5.03
N PHE A 109 56.97 -3.87 -4.96
CA PHE A 109 56.50 -3.15 -6.15
C PHE A 109 57.72 -2.47 -6.79
N GLN A 110 57.83 -2.54 -8.11
CA GLN A 110 58.64 -1.62 -8.91
C GLN A 110 57.82 -1.15 -10.12
N HIS A 111 58.08 0.07 -10.57
CA HIS A 111 57.35 0.68 -11.69
C HIS A 111 57.90 0.23 -13.05
N GLY A 112 57.02 0.21 -14.06
CA GLY A 112 57.40 0.09 -15.47
C GLY A 112 56.34 0.76 -16.35
N PHE A 113 56.66 1.90 -16.93
CA PHE A 113 55.84 2.54 -17.97
C PHE A 113 55.96 1.75 -19.28
N GLY A 114 54.86 1.56 -20.02
CA GLY A 114 54.94 0.88 -21.32
C GLY A 114 53.65 0.80 -22.13
N GLY A 115 53.49 1.72 -23.09
CA GLY A 115 52.77 1.49 -24.35
C GLY A 115 51.23 1.42 -24.32
N ILE A 116 50.59 2.52 -24.71
CA ILE A 116 49.21 2.48 -25.23
C ILE A 116 49.22 1.72 -26.56
N ARG A 117 48.46 0.62 -26.66
CA ARG A 117 48.13 -0.04 -27.93
C ARG A 117 46.62 -0.16 -28.09
N PHE A 118 46.07 0.54 -29.08
CA PHE A 118 44.69 0.35 -29.50
C PHE A 118 44.52 -1.03 -30.13
N LEU A 119 43.65 -1.86 -29.54
CA LEU A 119 43.21 -3.14 -30.10
C LEU A 119 41.71 -3.07 -30.40
N LYS A 120 41.35 -3.23 -31.67
CA LYS A 120 39.95 -3.29 -32.11
C LYS A 120 39.30 -4.58 -31.57
N VAL A 121 38.42 -4.44 -30.59
CA VAL A 121 37.52 -5.52 -30.16
C VAL A 121 36.32 -5.56 -31.11
N LYS A 122 36.01 -6.75 -31.65
CA LYS A 122 34.80 -6.97 -32.47
C LYS A 122 33.56 -7.00 -31.55
N PRO A 123 32.36 -6.61 -32.04
CA PRO A 123 31.14 -6.73 -31.23
C PRO A 123 30.91 -8.19 -30.84
N ILE A 124 30.79 -8.44 -29.54
CA ILE A 124 30.35 -9.72 -28.99
C ILE A 124 28.84 -9.82 -29.25
N ARG A 125 28.38 -10.97 -29.74
CA ARG A 125 26.94 -11.22 -29.96
C ARG A 125 26.20 -11.12 -28.63
N GLU A 126 25.02 -10.49 -28.66
CA GLU A 126 24.08 -10.55 -27.56
C GLU A 126 23.70 -12.02 -27.29
N LEU A 127 24.14 -12.58 -26.17
CA LEU A 127 23.46 -13.73 -25.61
C LEU A 127 22.16 -13.24 -25.00
N CYS A 128 21.10 -13.25 -25.81
CA CYS A 128 19.74 -13.23 -25.30
C CYS A 128 19.52 -14.51 -24.47
N THR A 129 19.85 -14.43 -23.18
CA THR A 129 19.47 -15.42 -22.18
C THR A 129 17.96 -15.39 -22.04
N LYS A 130 17.27 -16.19 -22.87
CA LYS A 130 15.91 -16.62 -22.58
C LYS A 130 15.92 -17.32 -21.23
N ALA A 131 15.56 -16.58 -20.18
CA ALA A 131 15.26 -17.15 -18.88
C ALA A 131 14.07 -18.10 -19.10
N VAL A 132 14.35 -19.40 -19.11
CA VAL A 132 13.30 -20.41 -19.05
C VAL A 132 12.75 -20.32 -17.64
N LEU A 133 11.65 -19.59 -17.49
CA LEU A 133 10.84 -19.62 -16.28
C LEU A 133 10.38 -21.06 -16.10
N SER A 134 11.05 -21.79 -15.20
CA SER A 134 10.61 -23.10 -14.77
C SER A 134 9.34 -22.89 -13.93
N GLU A 135 8.18 -23.05 -14.56
CA GLU A 135 6.89 -23.06 -13.87
C GLU A 135 6.87 -24.22 -12.87
N ILE A 136 7.30 -23.96 -11.64
CA ILE A 136 7.10 -24.87 -10.50
C ILE A 136 5.64 -24.68 -10.08
N PRO A 137 4.74 -25.67 -10.30
CA PRO A 137 3.31 -25.43 -10.25
C PRO A 137 2.78 -25.48 -8.81
N ASN A 138 3.11 -24.46 -8.01
CA ASN A 138 2.59 -24.27 -6.64
C ASN A 138 1.05 -24.07 -6.61
N HIS A 139 0.44 -23.80 -7.78
CA HIS A 139 -0.98 -23.57 -8.05
C HIS A 139 -1.98 -24.66 -7.58
N LYS A 140 -1.53 -25.75 -6.94
CA LYS A 140 -2.40 -26.80 -6.39
C LYS A 140 -2.59 -26.75 -4.87
N GLN A 141 -1.69 -26.09 -4.13
CA GLN A 141 -1.73 -26.18 -2.67
C GLN A 141 -2.64 -25.12 -2.03
N TYR A 142 -2.70 -23.92 -2.61
CA TYR A 142 -3.51 -22.81 -2.08
C TYR A 142 -4.54 -22.31 -3.08
N PRO A 143 -5.81 -22.11 -2.66
CA PRO A 143 -6.87 -21.62 -3.54
C PRO A 143 -6.73 -20.11 -3.76
N LYS A 144 -7.02 -19.64 -4.99
CA LYS A 144 -7.08 -18.20 -5.28
C LYS A 144 -8.09 -17.47 -4.39
N ILE A 145 -7.67 -16.36 -3.80
CA ILE A 145 -8.52 -15.47 -3.01
C ILE A 145 -9.37 -14.56 -3.91
N GLY A 146 -8.84 -14.17 -5.07
CA GLY A 146 -9.45 -13.23 -6.01
C GLY A 146 -10.84 -13.66 -6.53
N ALA A 147 -11.63 -12.66 -6.93
CA ALA A 147 -12.93 -12.86 -7.53
C ALA A 147 -12.80 -13.50 -8.93
N LYS A 148 -13.76 -14.36 -9.32
CA LYS A 148 -13.79 -14.97 -10.66
C LYS A 148 -14.17 -13.97 -11.77
N SER A 149 -14.72 -12.82 -11.40
CA SER A 149 -15.07 -11.69 -12.26
C SER A 149 -15.27 -10.44 -11.41
N THR A 150 -15.27 -9.26 -12.04
CA THR A 150 -15.64 -7.97 -11.42
C THR A 150 -17.16 -7.75 -11.44
N GLY A 151 -17.95 -8.81 -11.34
CA GLY A 151 -19.41 -8.76 -11.42
C GLY A 151 -19.92 -8.28 -12.79
N HIS A 152 -20.82 -7.30 -12.76
CA HIS A 152 -21.40 -6.69 -13.96
C HIS A 152 -20.64 -5.44 -14.43
N ILE A 153 -19.73 -4.89 -13.62
CA ILE A 153 -18.94 -3.71 -13.97
C ILE A 153 -17.72 -4.16 -14.79
N PRO A 154 -17.42 -3.54 -15.94
CA PRO A 154 -16.22 -3.84 -16.71
C PRO A 154 -14.95 -3.69 -15.86
N PRO A 155 -14.00 -4.65 -15.88
CA PRO A 155 -12.80 -4.58 -15.05
C PRO A 155 -12.01 -3.28 -15.22
N SER A 156 -11.92 -2.79 -16.46
CA SER A 156 -11.28 -1.52 -16.82
C SER A 156 -11.94 -0.29 -16.21
N GLN A 157 -13.27 -0.27 -16.07
CA GLN A 157 -13.99 0.82 -15.40
C GLN A 157 -13.74 0.79 -13.90
N LEU A 158 -13.81 -0.41 -13.29
CA LEU A 158 -13.67 -0.55 -11.85
C LEU A 158 -12.26 -0.16 -11.38
N ILE A 159 -11.20 -0.63 -12.07
CA ILE A 159 -9.83 -0.23 -11.72
C ILE A 159 -9.57 1.26 -11.97
N GLN A 160 -10.14 1.86 -13.03
CA GLN A 160 -9.97 3.29 -13.31
C GLN A 160 -10.52 4.15 -12.16
N VAL A 161 -11.68 3.81 -11.61
CA VAL A 161 -12.26 4.54 -10.46
C VAL A 161 -11.46 4.27 -9.18
N VAL A 162 -11.00 3.04 -8.95
CA VAL A 162 -10.19 2.68 -7.78
C VAL A 162 -8.84 3.40 -7.76
N GLU A 163 -8.12 3.43 -8.89
CA GLU A 163 -6.90 4.22 -9.00
C GLU A 163 -7.18 5.73 -8.86
N SER A 164 -8.29 6.23 -9.41
CA SER A 164 -8.65 7.65 -9.28
C SER A 164 -8.94 8.02 -7.83
N ALA A 165 -9.68 7.18 -7.10
CA ALA A 165 -10.03 7.42 -5.71
C ALA A 165 -8.78 7.39 -4.81
N ALA A 166 -7.92 6.38 -4.99
CA ALA A 166 -6.67 6.26 -4.22
C ALA A 166 -5.70 7.42 -4.50
N LYS A 167 -5.61 7.90 -5.75
CA LYS A 167 -4.84 9.11 -6.11
C LYS A 167 -5.42 10.35 -5.45
N THR A 168 -6.74 10.55 -5.46
CA THR A 168 -7.39 11.71 -4.85
C THR A 168 -7.27 11.73 -3.31
N GLY A 169 -7.31 10.58 -2.63
CA GLY A 169 -6.94 10.50 -1.21
C GLY A 169 -5.46 10.85 -0.99
N ALA A 170 -4.58 10.32 -1.82
CA ALA A 170 -3.14 10.58 -1.72
C ALA A 170 -2.75 12.03 -2.03
N GLU A 171 -3.52 12.76 -2.83
CA GLU A 171 -3.36 14.21 -3.04
C GLU A 171 -3.56 14.98 -1.71
N VAL A 172 -4.59 14.63 -0.93
CA VAL A 172 -4.84 15.21 0.41
C VAL A 172 -3.69 14.90 1.38
N VAL A 173 -3.23 13.65 1.40
CA VAL A 173 -2.11 13.23 2.25
C VAL A 173 -0.82 13.95 1.83
N MET A 174 -0.54 14.11 0.53
CA MET A 174 0.61 14.84 0.00
C MET A 174 0.60 16.33 0.37
N ASP A 175 -0.57 16.96 0.44
CA ASP A 175 -0.70 18.31 0.97
C ASP A 175 -0.40 18.39 2.48
N ALA A 176 -0.33 17.26 3.20
CA ALA A 176 -0.13 17.22 4.65
C ALA A 176 1.25 16.67 5.10
N VAL A 177 1.94 15.84 4.30
CA VAL A 177 3.22 15.18 4.69
C VAL A 177 4.33 16.12 5.19
N ASN A 178 4.30 17.40 4.81
CA ASN A 178 5.25 18.44 5.22
C ASN A 178 4.67 19.50 6.19
N LYS A 179 3.38 19.42 6.57
CA LYS A 179 2.76 20.38 7.49
C LYS A 179 3.32 20.24 8.92
N PRO A 180 3.51 21.35 9.67
CA PRO A 180 3.88 21.31 11.09
C PRO A 180 2.84 20.56 11.93
N ARG A 181 3.30 19.86 12.96
CA ARG A 181 2.48 18.93 13.76
C ARG A 181 2.87 18.93 15.23
N ASN A 182 1.88 18.84 16.12
CA ASN A 182 2.07 18.75 17.56
C ASN A 182 1.96 17.29 18.01
N ILE A 183 3.06 16.56 18.06
CA ILE A 183 3.08 15.17 18.57
C ILE A 183 3.04 15.20 20.10
N THR A 184 1.85 15.05 20.68
CA THR A 184 1.64 14.97 22.12
C THR A 184 1.52 13.51 22.59
N TYR A 185 2.09 13.21 23.75
CA TYR A 185 1.98 11.87 24.33
C TYR A 185 0.57 11.70 24.94
N LYS A 186 -0.19 10.71 24.45
CA LYS A 186 -1.62 10.46 24.71
C LYS A 186 -2.63 11.37 23.95
N GLY A 187 -2.50 11.48 22.64
CA GLY A 187 -3.57 12.02 21.80
C GLY A 187 -3.43 11.65 20.33
N LEU A 188 -4.57 11.43 19.66
CA LEU A 188 -4.69 11.62 18.22
C LEU A 188 -4.28 13.07 17.94
N THR A 189 -3.23 13.27 17.15
CA THR A 189 -2.74 14.62 16.83
C THR A 189 -3.66 15.23 15.78
N ASP A 190 -4.16 16.44 16.00
CA ASP A 190 -5.23 17.06 15.19
C ASP A 190 -5.01 16.90 13.67
N LEU A 191 -3.83 17.33 13.17
CA LEU A 191 -3.44 17.24 11.76
C LEU A 191 -3.57 15.83 11.16
N VAL A 192 -3.24 14.79 11.92
CA VAL A 192 -3.27 13.41 11.43
C VAL A 192 -4.74 13.02 11.26
N THR A 193 -5.51 13.00 12.35
CA THR A 193 -6.97 12.84 12.36
C THR A 193 -7.73 13.64 11.30
N GLU A 194 -7.30 14.87 11.03
CA GLU A 194 -7.82 15.75 9.97
C GLU A 194 -7.43 15.23 8.57
N THR A 195 -6.17 14.84 8.36
CA THR A 195 -5.68 14.22 7.12
C THR A 195 -6.36 12.89 6.83
N ASP A 196 -6.47 11.98 7.80
CA ASP A 196 -7.19 10.70 7.68
C ASP A 196 -8.63 10.94 7.18
N LYS A 197 -9.37 11.84 7.84
CA LYS A 197 -10.78 12.14 7.52
C LYS A 197 -10.96 12.91 6.22
N MET A 198 -10.05 13.82 5.89
CA MET A 198 -10.08 14.53 4.60
C MET A 198 -9.72 13.60 3.44
N SER A 199 -8.78 12.67 3.64
CA SER A 199 -8.41 11.63 2.68
C SER A 199 -9.61 10.70 2.43
N GLU A 200 -10.22 10.16 3.49
CA GLU A 200 -11.43 9.32 3.36
C GLU A 200 -12.57 10.07 2.68
N ALA A 201 -12.88 11.31 3.10
CA ALA A 201 -13.93 12.11 2.47
C ALA A 201 -13.69 12.34 0.96
N ALA A 202 -12.45 12.64 0.56
CA ALA A 202 -12.09 12.84 -0.84
C ALA A 202 -12.20 11.55 -1.67
N ILE A 203 -11.78 10.40 -1.10
CA ILE A 203 -11.98 9.07 -1.68
C ILE A 203 -13.48 8.79 -1.85
N LEU A 204 -14.28 9.01 -0.80
CA LEU A 204 -15.71 8.73 -0.77
C LEU A 204 -16.50 9.50 -1.84
N GLU A 205 -16.14 10.76 -2.11
CA GLU A 205 -16.81 11.52 -3.18
C GLU A 205 -16.47 10.98 -4.58
N VAL A 206 -15.27 10.44 -4.80
CA VAL A 206 -14.95 9.73 -6.06
C VAL A 206 -15.75 8.44 -6.17
N VAL A 207 -15.87 7.65 -5.09
CA VAL A 207 -16.65 6.41 -5.09
C VAL A 207 -18.14 6.69 -5.33
N LYS A 208 -18.79 7.52 -4.51
CA LYS A 208 -20.23 7.82 -4.61
C LYS A 208 -20.64 8.39 -5.96
N LYS A 209 -19.78 9.21 -6.58
CA LYS A 209 -20.02 9.82 -7.90
C LYS A 209 -20.09 8.78 -9.03
N ASN A 210 -19.42 7.64 -8.89
CA ASN A 210 -19.40 6.58 -9.89
C ASN A 210 -20.33 5.41 -9.51
N PHE A 211 -20.49 5.14 -8.21
CA PHE A 211 -21.06 3.92 -7.62
C PHE A 211 -21.79 4.23 -6.31
N GLY A 212 -22.80 5.09 -6.35
CA GLY A 212 -23.54 5.58 -5.17
C GLY A 212 -24.37 4.52 -4.43
N ASP A 213 -24.49 3.32 -5.01
CA ASP A 213 -25.22 2.13 -4.53
C ASP A 213 -24.29 0.99 -4.07
N HIS A 214 -22.97 1.23 -3.99
CA HIS A 214 -22.02 0.25 -3.44
C HIS A 214 -21.94 0.33 -1.92
N LEU A 215 -21.61 -0.80 -1.28
CA LEU A 215 -21.28 -0.84 0.14
C LEU A 215 -19.83 -0.39 0.35
N ILE A 216 -19.58 0.32 1.44
CA ILE A 216 -18.26 0.82 1.83
C ILE A 216 -18.00 0.47 3.29
N LEU A 217 -16.75 0.11 3.59
CA LEU A 217 -16.18 -0.09 4.92
C LEU A 217 -14.86 0.70 4.97
N GLY A 218 -14.93 1.94 5.47
CA GLY A 218 -13.78 2.78 5.77
C GLY A 218 -13.30 2.61 7.21
N GLU A 219 -12.04 2.93 7.49
CA GLU A 219 -11.49 2.94 8.86
C GLU A 219 -12.13 4.01 9.75
N GLU A 220 -12.24 5.25 9.24
CA GLU A 220 -12.74 6.40 10.00
C GLU A 220 -14.26 6.54 9.92
N GLY A 221 -14.84 6.29 8.73
CA GLY A 221 -16.28 6.39 8.47
C GLY A 221 -17.09 5.13 8.81
N GLY A 222 -16.44 3.98 8.99
CA GLY A 222 -17.11 2.70 9.22
C GLY A 222 -17.93 2.24 8.01
N VAL A 223 -19.14 1.73 8.25
CA VAL A 223 -20.00 1.14 7.19
C VAL A 223 -21.00 2.16 6.65
N ILE A 224 -20.95 2.43 5.34
CA ILE A 224 -21.92 3.29 4.63
C ILE A 224 -22.28 2.70 3.25
N GLY A 225 -23.43 3.10 2.69
CA GLY A 225 -23.91 2.61 1.40
C GLY A 225 -24.96 1.49 1.51
N ASP A 226 -25.28 0.82 0.40
CA ASP A 226 -26.31 -0.22 0.37
C ASP A 226 -25.75 -1.58 0.81
N THR A 227 -26.22 -2.07 1.97
CA THR A 227 -25.79 -3.38 2.53
C THR A 227 -26.17 -4.59 1.68
N SER A 228 -27.06 -4.43 0.68
CA SER A 228 -27.44 -5.47 -0.28
C SER A 228 -26.56 -5.51 -1.54
N SER A 229 -25.63 -4.56 -1.69
CA SER A 229 -24.73 -4.50 -2.84
C SER A 229 -23.80 -5.72 -2.91
N ASP A 230 -23.56 -6.22 -4.13
CA ASP A 230 -22.57 -7.26 -4.39
C ASP A 230 -21.11 -6.78 -4.14
N TYR A 231 -20.88 -5.47 -4.14
CA TYR A 231 -19.55 -4.87 -4.00
C TYR A 231 -19.34 -4.25 -2.62
N LEU A 232 -18.15 -4.45 -2.07
CA LEU A 232 -17.68 -3.79 -0.86
C LEU A 232 -16.35 -3.08 -1.13
N TRP A 233 -16.30 -1.77 -0.93
CA TRP A 233 -15.06 -0.99 -0.90
C TRP A 233 -14.48 -1.04 0.51
N CYS A 234 -13.34 -1.69 0.70
CA CYS A 234 -12.54 -1.58 1.91
C CYS A 234 -11.53 -0.45 1.72
N ILE A 235 -11.62 0.61 2.52
CA ILE A 235 -10.82 1.84 2.37
C ILE A 235 -10.04 2.09 3.66
N ASP A 236 -8.73 2.21 3.49
CA ASP A 236 -7.80 2.76 4.48
C ASP A 236 -7.30 4.12 3.92
N PRO A 237 -7.60 5.24 4.60
CA PRO A 237 -7.22 6.56 4.13
C PRO A 237 -5.75 6.93 4.42
N LEU A 238 -5.04 6.20 5.31
CA LEU A 238 -3.66 6.50 5.74
C LEU A 238 -2.96 5.32 6.46
N ASP A 239 -2.80 4.18 5.78
CA ASP A 239 -2.07 3.00 6.27
C ASP A 239 -0.70 3.41 6.79
N GLY A 240 -0.41 3.15 8.06
CA GLY A 240 0.79 3.64 8.72
C GLY A 240 0.66 5.07 9.28
N THR A 241 -0.50 5.44 9.80
CA THR A 241 -0.82 6.68 10.55
C THR A 241 0.32 7.15 11.48
N THR A 242 0.94 6.21 12.22
CA THR A 242 2.09 6.48 13.11
C THR A 242 3.35 6.92 12.33
N ASN A 243 3.63 6.30 11.19
CA ASN A 243 4.76 6.65 10.34
C ASN A 243 4.55 8.02 9.68
N PHE A 244 3.34 8.31 9.18
CA PHE A 244 2.98 9.64 8.69
C PHE A 244 3.19 10.70 9.79
N ALA A 245 2.69 10.46 11.00
CA ALA A 245 2.86 11.36 12.15
C ALA A 245 4.35 11.64 12.45
N HIS A 246 5.20 10.61 12.45
CA HIS A 246 6.64 10.78 12.65
C HIS A 246 7.44 11.22 11.41
N GLY A 247 6.82 11.30 10.23
CA GLY A 247 7.50 11.60 8.97
C GLY A 247 8.41 10.47 8.47
N TYR A 248 8.17 9.23 8.91
CA TYR A 248 8.90 8.04 8.47
C TYR A 248 8.36 7.57 7.10
N PRO A 249 9.22 7.29 6.10
CA PRO A 249 8.78 7.03 4.73
C PRO A 249 8.29 5.58 4.51
N SER A 250 7.16 5.25 5.12
CA SER A 250 6.39 4.02 4.88
C SER A 250 4.95 4.23 5.36
N PHE A 251 4.10 4.77 4.49
CA PHE A 251 2.65 4.87 4.69
C PHE A 251 1.95 4.93 3.32
N ALA A 252 0.64 4.68 3.26
CA ALA A 252 -0.11 4.59 2.01
C ALA A 252 -1.55 5.10 2.12
N VAL A 253 -2.20 5.29 0.96
CA VAL A 253 -3.65 5.18 0.84
C VAL A 253 -3.97 3.82 0.23
N SER A 254 -4.87 3.04 0.81
CA SER A 254 -5.18 1.66 0.37
C SER A 254 -6.67 1.49 0.09
N ILE A 255 -7.01 1.00 -1.11
CA ILE A 255 -8.39 0.73 -1.54
C ILE A 255 -8.47 -0.65 -2.18
N GLY A 256 -9.19 -1.56 -1.53
CA GLY A 256 -9.54 -2.87 -2.07
C GLY A 256 -11.04 -2.96 -2.34
N VAL A 257 -11.44 -3.36 -3.55
CA VAL A 257 -12.86 -3.59 -3.88
C VAL A 257 -13.12 -5.08 -3.98
N LEU A 258 -14.03 -5.57 -3.15
CA LEU A 258 -14.54 -6.93 -3.19
C LEU A 258 -15.72 -7.02 -4.16
N PHE A 259 -15.85 -8.14 -4.85
CA PHE A 259 -17.10 -8.62 -5.42
C PHE A 259 -17.46 -9.93 -4.72
N ARG A 260 -18.63 -9.98 -4.08
CA ARG A 260 -19.10 -11.09 -3.23
C ARG A 260 -18.07 -11.60 -2.22
N GLY A 261 -17.46 -10.69 -1.47
CA GLY A 261 -16.48 -11.01 -0.42
C GLY A 261 -15.10 -11.45 -0.92
N LYS A 262 -14.84 -11.40 -2.23
CA LYS A 262 -13.55 -11.74 -2.84
C LYS A 262 -12.93 -10.50 -3.51
N PRO A 263 -11.64 -10.20 -3.30
CA PRO A 263 -11.01 -9.06 -3.96
C PRO A 263 -11.11 -9.14 -5.49
N ALA A 264 -11.69 -8.12 -6.10
CA ALA A 264 -11.94 -8.02 -7.53
C ALA A 264 -10.96 -7.03 -8.19
N THR A 265 -10.64 -5.93 -7.51
CA THR A 265 -9.61 -4.97 -7.94
C THR A 265 -9.07 -4.18 -6.74
N ALA A 266 -7.88 -3.60 -6.87
CA ALA A 266 -7.16 -2.92 -5.80
C ALA A 266 -6.26 -1.80 -6.31
N ALA A 267 -6.04 -0.78 -5.47
CA ALA A 267 -4.93 0.16 -5.60
C ALA A 267 -4.35 0.53 -4.22
N VAL A 268 -3.04 0.73 -4.16
CA VAL A 268 -2.31 1.26 -2.99
C VAL A 268 -1.37 2.36 -3.46
N VAL A 269 -1.49 3.57 -2.92
CA VAL A 269 -0.59 4.70 -3.21
C VAL A 269 0.34 4.89 -2.02
N GLU A 270 1.54 4.33 -2.13
CA GLU A 270 2.62 4.39 -1.14
C GLU A 270 3.39 5.72 -1.23
N PHE A 271 3.74 6.29 -0.09
CA PHE A 271 4.60 7.46 0.06
C PHE A 271 6.04 7.07 0.36
N VAL A 272 6.97 7.58 -0.44
CA VAL A 272 8.41 7.26 -0.38
C VAL A 272 9.25 8.54 -0.34
N GLY A 273 10.53 8.39 0.01
CA GLY A 273 11.48 9.50 0.15
C GLY A 273 11.63 9.92 1.61
N GLY A 274 10.97 11.01 2.00
CA GLY A 274 11.00 11.54 3.37
C GLY A 274 10.68 13.02 3.44
N PRO A 275 10.80 13.66 4.63
CA PRO A 275 10.54 15.08 4.82
C PRO A 275 11.29 15.96 3.82
N MET A 276 10.59 16.91 3.20
CA MET A 276 11.07 17.77 2.11
C MET A 276 11.40 17.07 0.77
N CYS A 277 11.27 15.73 0.65
CA CYS A 277 11.59 14.98 -0.58
C CYS A 277 10.59 13.84 -0.90
N TRP A 278 9.33 14.01 -0.50
CA TRP A 278 8.25 13.05 -0.73
C TRP A 278 7.94 12.82 -2.22
N ASN A 279 7.62 11.58 -2.56
CA ASN A 279 7.11 11.14 -3.85
C ASN A 279 6.19 9.92 -3.64
N THR A 280 5.46 9.46 -4.66
CA THR A 280 4.55 8.32 -4.55
C THR A 280 4.85 7.19 -5.53
N ARG A 281 4.41 5.97 -5.17
CA ARG A 281 4.27 4.82 -6.07
C ARG A 281 2.84 4.31 -5.98
N ILE A 282 2.16 4.14 -7.12
CA ILE A 282 0.87 3.44 -7.15
C ILE A 282 1.08 1.99 -7.55
N PHE A 283 0.67 1.09 -6.67
CA PHE A 283 0.44 -0.31 -6.96
C PHE A 283 -1.02 -0.50 -7.35
N SER A 284 -1.29 -1.33 -8.35
CA SER A 284 -2.66 -1.69 -8.74
C SER A 284 -2.76 -3.12 -9.24
N ALA A 285 -3.92 -3.74 -9.03
CA ALA A 285 -4.21 -5.10 -9.48
C ALA A 285 -5.70 -5.29 -9.75
N THR A 286 -6.02 -6.22 -10.64
CA THR A 286 -7.38 -6.66 -10.93
C THR A 286 -7.37 -8.19 -11.03
N ALA A 287 -8.38 -8.88 -10.50
CA ALA A 287 -8.37 -10.34 -10.43
C ALA A 287 -8.29 -10.97 -11.83
N GLY A 288 -7.26 -11.81 -12.05
CA GLY A 288 -6.90 -12.38 -13.35
C GLY A 288 -6.18 -11.43 -14.33
N GLY A 289 -5.95 -10.17 -13.96
CA GLY A 289 -5.29 -9.15 -14.80
C GLY A 289 -3.79 -8.98 -14.55
N GLY A 290 -3.27 -9.49 -13.42
CA GLY A 290 -1.91 -9.23 -12.95
C GLY A 290 -1.78 -7.96 -12.11
N ALA A 291 -0.67 -7.85 -11.38
CA ALA A 291 -0.31 -6.69 -10.57
C ALA A 291 0.67 -5.76 -11.29
N PHE A 292 0.59 -4.47 -10.97
CA PHE A 292 1.37 -3.39 -11.58
C PHE A 292 1.89 -2.42 -10.51
N CYS A 293 3.01 -1.76 -10.79
CA CYS A 293 3.53 -0.60 -10.05
C CYS A 293 3.83 0.52 -11.07
N ASN A 294 3.23 1.70 -10.89
CA ASN A 294 3.30 2.82 -11.84
C ASN A 294 3.03 2.40 -13.31
N GLY A 295 2.08 1.49 -13.51
CA GLY A 295 1.72 0.93 -14.83
C GLY A 295 2.68 -0.12 -15.40
N GLN A 296 3.81 -0.41 -14.76
CA GLN A 296 4.70 -1.51 -15.13
C GLN A 296 4.29 -2.79 -14.41
N LYS A 297 4.21 -3.93 -15.11
CA LYS A 297 3.83 -5.20 -14.50
C LYS A 297 4.90 -5.68 -13.51
N ILE A 298 4.49 -6.11 -12.32
CA ILE A 298 5.37 -6.60 -11.24
C ILE A 298 5.16 -8.08 -10.97
N HIS A 299 6.15 -8.70 -10.31
CA HIS A 299 6.14 -10.09 -9.94
C HIS A 299 6.89 -10.31 -8.61
N VAL A 300 6.43 -11.28 -7.83
CA VAL A 300 7.09 -11.71 -6.60
C VAL A 300 8.49 -12.29 -6.86
N SER A 301 9.37 -12.25 -5.86
CA SER A 301 10.74 -12.77 -5.98
C SER A 301 10.75 -14.29 -6.24
N GLN A 302 11.87 -14.81 -6.72
CA GLN A 302 12.05 -16.25 -6.98
C GLN A 302 12.93 -16.94 -5.92
N THR A 303 13.15 -16.28 -4.78
CA THR A 303 13.96 -16.78 -3.67
C THR A 303 13.26 -17.98 -3.01
N ASN A 304 13.90 -19.15 -3.04
CA ASN A 304 13.35 -20.41 -2.51
C ASN A 304 14.06 -20.93 -1.25
N GLN A 305 14.93 -20.10 -0.65
CA GLN A 305 15.69 -20.36 0.58
C GLN A 305 15.42 -19.26 1.61
N VAL A 306 15.12 -19.64 2.86
CA VAL A 306 14.79 -18.70 3.95
C VAL A 306 16.07 -18.01 4.43
N GLU A 307 17.19 -18.73 4.43
CA GLU A 307 18.54 -18.22 4.63
C GLU A 307 18.97 -17.17 3.57
N GLN A 308 18.17 -17.02 2.50
CA GLN A 308 18.35 -16.02 1.46
C GLN A 308 17.28 -14.92 1.45
N SER A 309 16.23 -14.98 2.27
CA SER A 309 15.12 -14.02 2.21
C SER A 309 15.36 -12.74 3.00
N LEU A 310 14.76 -11.65 2.52
CA LEU A 310 14.41 -10.48 3.31
C LEU A 310 12.91 -10.59 3.66
N LEU A 311 12.60 -10.62 4.95
CA LEU A 311 11.25 -10.83 5.46
C LEU A 311 10.68 -9.55 6.09
N VAL A 312 9.36 -9.46 6.20
CA VAL A 312 8.66 -8.32 6.82
C VAL A 312 7.58 -8.81 7.79
N THR A 313 7.25 -8.02 8.81
CA THR A 313 6.12 -8.24 9.71
C THR A 313 5.70 -6.90 10.31
N GLY A 314 4.43 -6.74 10.65
CA GLY A 314 4.01 -5.70 11.59
C GLY A 314 3.84 -6.26 13.01
N PHE A 315 3.43 -5.38 13.92
CA PHE A 315 3.01 -5.72 15.28
C PHE A 315 1.84 -4.81 15.66
N GLY A 316 0.74 -5.41 16.11
CA GLY A 316 -0.40 -4.69 16.67
C GLY A 316 -0.09 -4.01 18.01
N TYR A 317 -0.87 -2.98 18.33
CA TYR A 317 -0.67 -2.10 19.49
C TYR A 317 -0.89 -2.76 20.86
N GLU A 318 -1.60 -3.89 20.90
CA GLU A 318 -1.88 -4.66 22.12
C GLU A 318 -0.72 -5.61 22.42
N HIS A 319 0.02 -5.38 23.50
CA HIS A 319 1.17 -6.22 23.89
C HIS A 319 0.74 -7.46 24.69
N ASP A 320 -0.09 -8.31 24.10
CA ASP A 320 -0.62 -9.54 24.70
C ASP A 320 -0.09 -10.83 24.01
N ASP A 321 -0.83 -11.94 24.09
CA ASP A 321 -0.36 -13.27 23.67
C ASP A 321 0.02 -13.37 22.17
N PRO A 322 -0.79 -12.86 21.21
CA PRO A 322 -0.40 -12.77 19.81
C PRO A 322 0.81 -11.88 19.57
N TRP A 323 0.95 -10.75 20.27
CA TRP A 323 2.13 -9.89 20.17
C TRP A 323 3.40 -10.61 20.66
N ALA A 324 3.33 -11.29 21.80
CA ALA A 324 4.45 -12.07 22.34
C ALA A 324 4.84 -13.23 21.40
N THR A 325 3.84 -13.90 20.83
CA THR A 325 4.06 -14.96 19.83
C THR A 325 4.65 -14.40 18.53
N ASN A 326 4.29 -13.18 18.14
CA ASN A 326 4.88 -12.51 16.98
C ASN A 326 6.32 -12.02 17.25
N MET A 327 6.64 -11.60 18.48
CA MET A 327 8.02 -11.33 18.92
C MET A 327 8.90 -12.59 18.85
N ASP A 328 8.38 -13.75 19.27
CA ASP A 328 9.09 -15.03 19.14
C ASP A 328 9.34 -15.39 17.66
N LEU A 329 8.35 -15.24 16.78
CA LEU A 329 8.49 -15.46 15.33
C LEU A 329 9.49 -14.48 14.69
N PHE A 330 9.42 -13.19 15.01
CA PHE A 330 10.36 -12.17 14.52
C PHE A 330 11.80 -12.50 14.94
N LYS A 331 12.00 -12.97 16.17
CA LYS A 331 13.29 -13.43 16.67
C LYS A 331 13.80 -14.66 15.91
N GLU A 332 12.96 -15.70 15.74
CA GLU A 332 13.37 -16.90 14.99
C GLU A 332 13.72 -16.55 13.54
N PHE A 333 12.86 -15.82 12.82
CA PHE A 333 13.12 -15.43 11.44
C PHE A 333 14.30 -14.46 11.28
N THR A 334 14.69 -13.72 12.31
CA THR A 334 15.92 -12.91 12.29
C THR A 334 17.19 -13.77 12.40
N ASP A 335 17.12 -14.95 13.03
CA ASP A 335 18.23 -15.90 13.15
C ASP A 335 18.44 -16.72 11.85
N VAL A 336 17.36 -17.04 11.13
CA VAL A 336 17.39 -17.95 9.96
C VAL A 336 17.26 -17.27 8.58
N SER A 337 17.33 -15.94 8.48
CA SER A 337 17.21 -15.20 7.20
C SER A 337 18.25 -14.09 7.01
N ARG A 338 18.15 -13.29 5.94
CA ARG A 338 18.93 -12.04 5.79
C ARG A 338 18.40 -10.90 6.67
N GLY A 339 17.44 -11.19 7.54
CA GLY A 339 16.86 -10.32 8.54
C GLY A 339 15.40 -9.96 8.23
N VAL A 340 14.69 -9.57 9.27
CA VAL A 340 13.29 -9.14 9.18
C VAL A 340 13.21 -7.60 9.15
N ARG A 341 12.12 -7.04 8.63
CA ARG A 341 11.75 -5.62 8.69
C ARG A 341 10.40 -5.45 9.37
N ARG A 342 10.18 -4.27 9.94
CA ARG A 342 8.90 -3.79 10.47
C ARG A 342 8.74 -2.38 9.96
N LEU A 343 8.22 -2.21 8.74
CA LEU A 343 8.06 -0.87 8.18
C LEU A 343 6.87 -0.18 8.84
N GLY A 344 5.76 -0.91 9.03
CA GLY A 344 4.64 -0.46 9.87
C GLY A 344 3.48 0.18 9.12
N ALA A 345 3.29 -0.26 7.88
CA ALA A 345 2.14 0.04 7.04
C ALA A 345 1.83 -1.26 6.26
N ALA A 346 0.69 -1.88 6.54
CA ALA A 346 0.39 -3.26 6.14
C ALA A 346 0.19 -3.42 4.63
N ALA A 347 -0.47 -2.46 3.98
CA ALA A 347 -0.64 -2.42 2.54
C ALA A 347 0.70 -2.16 1.84
N VAL A 348 1.58 -1.34 2.43
CA VAL A 348 2.97 -1.14 1.96
C VAL A 348 3.78 -2.42 2.06
N ASP A 349 3.78 -3.08 3.22
CA ASP A 349 4.54 -4.31 3.48
C ASP A 349 4.13 -5.44 2.51
N MET A 350 2.84 -5.59 2.21
CA MET A 350 2.35 -6.50 1.16
C MET A 350 2.76 -6.06 -0.26
N CYS A 351 2.72 -4.76 -0.59
CA CYS A 351 3.17 -4.27 -1.90
C CYS A 351 4.68 -4.49 -2.12
N HIS A 352 5.50 -4.48 -1.06
CA HIS A 352 6.94 -4.80 -1.16
C HIS A 352 7.18 -6.29 -1.48
N VAL A 353 6.32 -7.19 -1.00
CA VAL A 353 6.32 -8.60 -1.39
C VAL A 353 5.88 -8.77 -2.86
N ALA A 354 4.81 -8.08 -3.28
CA ALA A 354 4.33 -8.10 -4.67
C ALA A 354 5.35 -7.53 -5.69
N LEU A 355 6.15 -6.55 -5.26
CA LEU A 355 7.26 -5.97 -6.03
C LEU A 355 8.50 -6.88 -6.07
N GLY A 356 8.53 -7.96 -5.28
CA GLY A 356 9.64 -8.90 -5.21
C GLY A 356 10.90 -8.36 -4.52
N ILE A 357 10.79 -7.28 -3.74
CA ILE A 357 11.90 -6.74 -2.93
C ILE A 357 11.91 -7.28 -1.49
N ALA A 358 10.84 -7.97 -1.09
CA ALA A 358 10.78 -8.84 0.08
C ALA A 358 10.14 -10.17 -0.31
N GLU A 359 10.39 -11.24 0.44
CA GLU A 359 9.87 -12.57 0.16
C GLU A 359 8.50 -12.86 0.79
N ALA A 360 8.22 -12.28 1.95
CA ALA A 360 6.98 -12.54 2.70
C ALA A 360 6.69 -11.48 3.77
N TYR A 361 5.41 -11.36 4.13
CA TYR A 361 4.89 -10.54 5.21
C TYR A 361 3.84 -11.33 6.01
N TRP A 362 3.85 -11.20 7.34
CA TRP A 362 2.83 -11.78 8.22
C TRP A 362 2.41 -10.79 9.33
N GLU A 363 1.13 -10.85 9.75
CA GLU A 363 0.63 -10.09 10.90
C GLU A 363 -0.69 -10.64 11.46
N TYR A 364 -0.90 -10.43 12.77
CA TYR A 364 -2.15 -10.73 13.49
C TYR A 364 -2.98 -9.45 13.75
N ARG A 365 -4.31 -9.61 13.86
CA ARG A 365 -5.31 -8.58 14.21
C ARG A 365 -5.49 -7.41 13.23
N LEU A 366 -5.00 -7.54 11.99
CA LEU A 366 -5.34 -6.64 10.88
C LEU A 366 -6.86 -6.52 10.64
N LYS A 367 -7.25 -5.51 9.87
CA LYS A 367 -8.61 -5.18 9.41
C LYS A 367 -8.78 -5.46 7.92
N PRO A 368 -10.02 -5.49 7.40
CA PRO A 368 -10.27 -5.68 5.97
C PRO A 368 -9.69 -4.57 5.09
N TRP A 369 -9.56 -3.34 5.61
CA TRP A 369 -8.99 -2.21 4.86
C TRP A 369 -7.46 -2.31 4.73
N ASP A 370 -6.74 -2.69 5.80
CA ASP A 370 -5.32 -3.04 5.77
C ASP A 370 -5.02 -4.09 4.68
N MET A 371 -5.88 -5.12 4.60
CA MET A 371 -5.59 -6.35 3.86
C MET A 371 -6.12 -6.38 2.42
N ALA A 372 -7.31 -5.85 2.14
CA ALA A 372 -8.04 -6.17 0.91
C ALA A 372 -7.31 -5.76 -0.39
N ALA A 373 -6.58 -4.65 -0.35
CA ALA A 373 -5.79 -4.19 -1.49
C ALA A 373 -4.50 -5.01 -1.65
N GLY A 374 -3.66 -5.03 -0.61
CA GLY A 374 -2.35 -5.68 -0.63
C GLY A 374 -2.41 -7.18 -0.91
N ALA A 375 -3.40 -7.89 -0.37
CA ALA A 375 -3.56 -9.33 -0.59
C ALA A 375 -3.83 -9.67 -2.07
N LEU A 376 -4.68 -8.89 -2.76
CA LEU A 376 -4.92 -9.07 -4.20
C LEU A 376 -3.68 -8.73 -5.03
N ILE A 377 -2.97 -7.66 -4.66
CA ILE A 377 -1.75 -7.21 -5.34
C ILE A 377 -0.65 -8.28 -5.23
N VAL A 378 -0.53 -9.00 -4.11
CA VAL A 378 0.39 -10.15 -3.99
C VAL A 378 -0.07 -11.36 -4.81
N GLU A 379 -1.34 -11.75 -4.77
CA GLU A 379 -1.83 -12.87 -5.59
C GLU A 379 -1.64 -12.64 -7.10
N GLU A 380 -1.93 -11.44 -7.58
CA GLU A 380 -1.82 -11.09 -9.00
C GLU A 380 -0.38 -10.76 -9.44
N ALA A 381 0.55 -10.56 -8.50
CA ALA A 381 1.99 -10.62 -8.75
C ALA A 381 2.53 -12.07 -8.87
N GLY A 382 1.70 -13.08 -8.56
CA GLY A 382 2.07 -14.51 -8.59
C GLY A 382 2.47 -15.08 -7.22
N GLY A 383 2.19 -14.36 -6.13
CA GLY A 383 2.44 -14.81 -4.76
C GLY A 383 1.42 -15.83 -4.24
N THR A 384 1.42 -16.01 -2.91
CA THR A 384 0.51 -16.90 -2.20
C THR A 384 0.05 -16.24 -0.91
N VAL A 385 -1.25 -16.30 -0.64
CA VAL A 385 -1.92 -15.68 0.50
C VAL A 385 -2.70 -16.73 1.30
N THR A 386 -2.44 -16.79 2.60
CA THR A 386 -3.19 -17.60 3.57
C THR A 386 -3.41 -16.81 4.85
N ARG A 387 -4.13 -17.42 5.79
CA ARG A 387 -4.05 -17.06 7.20
C ARG A 387 -2.79 -17.65 7.83
N MET A 388 -2.40 -17.16 9.00
CA MET A 388 -1.19 -17.64 9.69
C MET A 388 -1.27 -19.11 10.18
N ASP A 389 -2.45 -19.73 10.19
CA ASP A 389 -2.63 -21.16 10.39
C ASP A 389 -2.45 -22.01 9.11
N GLY A 390 -2.13 -21.40 7.97
CA GLY A 390 -2.15 -22.04 6.66
C GLY A 390 -3.55 -22.24 6.08
N GLY A 391 -4.58 -21.76 6.78
CA GLY A 391 -5.97 -21.82 6.32
C GLY A 391 -6.25 -20.90 5.14
N LYS A 392 -7.31 -21.22 4.39
CA LYS A 392 -7.87 -20.37 3.34
C LYS A 392 -8.14 -18.97 3.90
N PHE A 393 -7.64 -17.95 3.21
CA PHE A 393 -7.82 -16.55 3.58
C PHE A 393 -9.14 -15.95 3.06
N SER A 394 -9.78 -15.18 3.92
CA SER A 394 -10.74 -14.12 3.60
C SER A 394 -10.21 -12.78 4.10
N VAL A 395 -10.53 -11.68 3.41
CA VAL A 395 -10.24 -10.32 3.89
C VAL A 395 -10.90 -9.97 5.23
N PHE A 396 -11.85 -10.79 5.70
CA PHE A 396 -12.49 -10.63 7.00
C PHE A 396 -11.78 -11.41 8.13
N ASP A 397 -10.75 -12.22 7.86
CA ASP A 397 -9.98 -12.92 8.91
C ASP A 397 -9.14 -11.95 9.78
N ARG A 398 -8.52 -12.46 10.86
CA ARG A 398 -7.67 -11.68 11.79
C ARG A 398 -6.19 -12.08 11.75
N SER A 399 -5.75 -12.68 10.66
CA SER A 399 -4.33 -13.02 10.46
C SER A 399 -4.04 -13.21 8.98
N ILE A 400 -2.90 -12.75 8.52
CA ILE A 400 -2.44 -12.98 7.14
C ILE A 400 -1.00 -13.47 7.11
N LEU A 401 -0.71 -14.37 6.18
CA LEU A 401 0.62 -14.66 5.67
C LEU A 401 0.57 -14.48 4.15
N VAL A 402 1.33 -13.51 3.64
CA VAL A 402 1.58 -13.37 2.19
C VAL A 402 3.03 -13.72 1.89
N SER A 403 3.29 -14.25 0.70
CA SER A 403 4.65 -14.60 0.28
C SER A 403 4.79 -14.68 -1.23
N ASN A 404 6.04 -14.84 -1.69
CA ASN A 404 6.39 -15.22 -3.05
C ASN A 404 5.98 -16.65 -3.47
N GLY A 405 5.25 -17.40 -2.62
CA GLY A 405 4.84 -18.78 -2.86
C GLY A 405 5.97 -19.80 -2.64
N ALA A 406 7.16 -19.54 -3.17
CA ALA A 406 8.33 -20.42 -3.07
C ALA A 406 8.82 -20.67 -1.62
N LEU A 407 8.53 -19.75 -0.68
CA LEU A 407 8.80 -19.93 0.75
C LEU A 407 7.59 -20.27 1.60
N HIS A 408 6.37 -20.30 1.06
CA HIS A 408 5.15 -20.28 1.86
C HIS A 408 5.07 -21.42 2.88
N GLU A 409 5.30 -22.66 2.44
CA GLU A 409 5.38 -23.86 3.29
C GLU A 409 6.42 -23.71 4.42
N LYS A 410 7.62 -23.25 4.07
CA LYS A 410 8.77 -23.16 4.98
C LYS A 410 8.55 -22.14 6.10
N LEU A 411 7.74 -21.13 5.84
CA LEU A 411 7.31 -20.14 6.83
C LEU A 411 6.17 -20.72 7.70
N LEU A 412 5.21 -21.41 7.09
CA LEU A 412 4.11 -22.09 7.80
C LEU A 412 4.58 -23.20 8.74
N GLU A 413 5.70 -23.87 8.47
CA GLU A 413 6.35 -24.82 9.40
C GLU A 413 6.62 -24.21 10.80
N ARG A 414 6.75 -22.87 10.91
CA ARG A 414 6.93 -22.14 12.18
C ARG A 414 5.69 -21.37 12.58
N ILE A 415 5.10 -20.63 11.64
CA ILE A 415 3.98 -19.73 11.89
C ILE A 415 2.69 -20.50 12.22
N GLY A 416 2.44 -21.63 11.55
CA GLY A 416 1.25 -22.47 11.78
C GLY A 416 1.19 -23.01 13.22
N PRO A 417 2.21 -23.75 13.70
CA PRO A 417 2.27 -24.24 15.08
C PRO A 417 2.16 -23.14 16.14
N ALA A 418 2.69 -21.94 15.86
CA ALA A 418 2.60 -20.76 16.73
C ALA A 418 1.16 -20.19 16.78
N THR A 419 0.50 -20.05 15.62
CA THR A 419 -0.93 -19.63 15.53
C THR A 419 -1.84 -20.64 16.22
N GLU A 420 -1.62 -21.93 16.02
CA GLU A 420 -2.38 -23.01 16.67
C GLU A 420 -2.21 -23.03 18.19
N LYS A 421 -1.06 -22.60 18.72
CA LYS A 421 -0.84 -22.41 20.17
C LYS A 421 -1.71 -21.26 20.72
N LEU A 422 -1.94 -20.20 19.95
CA LEU A 422 -2.84 -19.10 20.34
C LEU A 422 -4.31 -19.52 20.31
N LYS A 423 -4.75 -20.28 19.29
CA LYS A 423 -6.12 -20.82 19.26
C LYS A 423 -6.44 -21.72 20.45
N ARG A 424 -5.47 -22.56 20.88
CA ARG A 424 -5.59 -23.38 22.11
C ARG A 424 -5.59 -22.59 23.42
N LYS A 425 -5.33 -21.27 23.36
CA LYS A 425 -5.53 -20.31 24.46
C LYS A 425 -6.86 -19.53 24.34
N GLU A 426 -7.76 -19.98 23.46
CA GLU A 426 -9.06 -19.34 23.20
C GLU A 426 -8.97 -17.89 22.67
N ILE A 427 -7.83 -17.53 22.06
CA ILE A 427 -7.64 -16.23 21.41
C ILE A 427 -8.56 -16.12 20.18
N ASP A 428 -9.32 -15.02 20.12
CA ASP A 428 -10.30 -14.75 19.06
C ASP A 428 -9.65 -14.47 17.69
N PHE A 429 -9.67 -15.50 16.84
CA PHE A 429 -9.42 -15.44 15.39
C PHE A 429 -10.68 -15.72 14.57
N SER A 430 -11.87 -15.39 15.08
CA SER A 430 -13.07 -15.29 14.26
C SER A 430 -12.93 -14.15 13.25
N LEU A 431 -13.86 -14.02 12.30
CA LEU A 431 -13.86 -12.88 11.39
C LEU A 431 -13.92 -11.57 12.18
N TRP A 432 -13.18 -10.54 11.76
CA TRP A 432 -13.18 -9.23 12.44
C TRP A 432 -14.56 -8.56 12.36
N TYR A 433 -15.04 -8.39 11.12
CA TYR A 433 -16.39 -7.91 10.84
C TYR A 433 -16.76 -8.32 9.41
N LYS A 434 -17.97 -8.86 9.25
CA LYS A 434 -18.65 -9.00 7.96
C LYS A 434 -19.97 -8.22 8.07
N PRO A 435 -20.30 -7.29 7.16
CA PRO A 435 -21.59 -6.61 7.19
C PRO A 435 -22.74 -7.62 7.04
N GLU A 436 -23.78 -7.49 7.86
CA GLU A 436 -24.77 -8.55 8.09
C GLU A 436 -25.47 -9.04 6.81
N ASN A 437 -25.88 -8.10 5.94
CA ASN A 437 -26.56 -8.40 4.68
C ASN A 437 -25.61 -8.65 3.49
N TYR A 438 -24.30 -8.43 3.65
CA TYR A 438 -23.35 -8.49 2.53
C TYR A 438 -23.20 -9.93 2.02
N HIS A 439 -23.56 -10.18 0.76
CA HIS A 439 -23.42 -11.51 0.17
C HIS A 439 -21.93 -11.82 -0.07
N ALA A 440 -21.41 -12.88 0.54
CA ALA A 440 -19.98 -13.19 0.50
C ALA A 440 -19.71 -14.69 0.30
N ASP A 441 -19.00 -15.01 -0.77
CA ASP A 441 -18.64 -16.37 -1.21
C ASP A 441 -17.36 -16.84 -0.49
N LEU A 442 -17.46 -16.97 0.84
CA LEU A 442 -16.33 -17.15 1.77
C LEU A 442 -15.68 -18.55 1.77
#